data_AF-A0A318D480-F1
#
_entry.id   AF-A0A318D480-F1
#
_cell.length_a   1.000
_cell.length_b   1.000
_cell.length_c   1.000
_cell.angle_alpha   90.00
_cell.angle_beta   90.00
_cell.angle_gamma   90.00
#
_symmetry.space_group_name_H-M   'P 1'
#
loop_
_entity.id
_entity.type
_entity.pdbx_description
1 polymer ?
#
loop_
_entity_poly.entity_id
_entity_poly.type
_entity_poly.pdbx_seq_one_letter_code
_entity_poly.pdbx_strand_id
1 'polypeptide(L)'
;MKKTIMTLSTVLGLVLTTSAMANDAENMKQQDLQACDMKTQQLPEEIKAQKKQSCQCVVENTDYEALVEANKNGDHAKVQEIKGKAREACKEA
;
A
#
# COMPACT_ATOMS: atom_id res chain seq x y z
N MET A 1 -0.03 -46.23 39.20
CA MET A 1 0.71 -45.97 37.94
C MET A 1 -0.25 -46.11 36.76
N LYS A 2 -0.04 -45.29 35.72
CA LYS A 2 -0.73 -45.23 34.41
C LYS A 2 -2.08 -44.52 34.40
N LYS A 3 -2.40 -43.61 33.49
CA LYS A 3 -1.71 -42.74 32.50
C LYS A 3 -2.90 -41.91 31.97
N THR A 4 -2.93 -40.60 32.19
CA THR A 4 -2.78 -39.60 31.13
C THR A 4 -3.45 -40.02 29.82
N ILE A 5 -4.46 -39.27 29.37
CA ILE A 5 -4.55 -38.66 28.04
C ILE A 5 -5.80 -37.77 28.04
N MET A 6 -5.58 -36.49 28.38
CA MET A 6 -6.33 -35.39 27.78
C MET A 6 -6.05 -35.43 26.27
N THR A 7 -7.07 -35.63 25.44
CA THR A 7 -7.00 -35.27 24.02
C THR A 7 -8.05 -34.20 23.76
N LEU A 8 -7.65 -32.99 24.13
CA LEU A 8 -8.24 -31.74 23.71
C LEU A 8 -7.97 -31.60 22.19
N SER A 9 -8.74 -32.31 21.37
CA SER A 9 -8.72 -32.15 19.91
C SER A 9 -9.57 -30.95 19.53
N THR A 10 -9.03 -29.76 19.78
CA THR A 10 -9.54 -28.50 19.22
C THR A 10 -8.50 -27.98 18.23
N VAL A 11 -8.34 -28.68 17.11
CA VAL A 11 -7.62 -28.12 15.96
C VAL A 11 -8.57 -27.16 15.27
N LEU A 12 -8.69 -25.96 15.86
CA LEU A 12 -9.31 -24.81 15.22
C LEU A 12 -8.31 -24.26 14.19
N GLY A 13 -8.17 -24.96 13.07
CA GLY A 13 -7.38 -24.52 11.92
C GLY A 13 -8.10 -23.42 11.16
N LEU A 14 -8.28 -22.25 11.78
CA LEU A 14 -8.62 -21.03 11.05
C LEU A 14 -7.31 -20.45 10.51
N VAL A 15 -6.93 -20.86 9.29
CA VAL A 15 -5.88 -20.19 8.52
C VAL A 15 -6.50 -18.93 7.92
N LEU A 16 -6.72 -17.91 8.76
CA LEU A 16 -7.01 -16.55 8.29
C LEU A 16 -5.71 -15.74 8.39
N THR A 17 -4.82 -15.88 7.40
CA THR A 17 -3.56 -15.10 7.36
C THR A 17 -3.52 -14.04 6.28
N THR A 18 -4.62 -13.74 5.58
CA THR A 18 -4.57 -12.76 4.47
C THR A 18 -5.02 -11.34 4.83
N SER A 19 -5.59 -11.08 6.00
CA SER A 19 -6.18 -9.75 6.30
C SER A 19 -5.19 -8.68 6.79
N ALA A 20 -3.92 -9.03 7.04
CA ALA A 20 -2.93 -8.05 7.51
C ALA A 20 -2.41 -7.12 6.39
N MET A 21 -2.44 -7.57 5.13
CA MET A 21 -1.83 -6.83 4.02
C MET A 21 -2.72 -5.72 3.44
N ALA A 22 -4.05 -5.91 3.47
CA ALA A 22 -4.99 -4.92 2.96
C ALA A 22 -4.94 -3.61 3.76
N ASN A 23 -4.84 -3.70 5.09
CA ASN A 23 -4.81 -2.52 5.96
C ASN A 23 -3.54 -1.67 5.76
N ASP A 24 -2.39 -2.30 5.51
CA ASP A 24 -1.13 -1.58 5.25
C ASP A 24 -1.17 -0.85 3.91
N ALA A 25 -1.69 -1.49 2.86
CA ALA A 25 -1.80 -0.93 1.52
C ALA A 25 -2.76 0.27 1.49
N GLU A 26 -3.94 0.13 2.11
CA GLU A 26 -4.91 1.22 2.23
C GLU A 26 -4.37 2.39 3.05
N ASN A 27 -3.67 2.11 4.15
CA ASN A 27 -3.05 3.15 4.98
C ASN A 27 -1.95 3.90 4.22
N MET A 28 -1.08 3.22 3.48
CA MET A 28 -0.08 3.88 2.63
C MET A 28 -0.73 4.74 1.54
N LYS A 29 -1.80 4.25 0.90
CA LYS A 29 -2.55 5.03 -0.09
C LYS A 29 -3.15 6.30 0.52
N GLN A 30 -3.78 6.20 1.68
CA GLN A 30 -4.35 7.35 2.38
C GLN A 30 -3.27 8.37 2.79
N GLN A 31 -2.13 7.90 3.27
CA GLN A 31 -0.99 8.77 3.59
C GLN A 31 -0.48 9.52 2.36
N ASP A 32 -0.36 8.87 1.22
CA ASP A 32 0.08 9.51 -0.01
C ASP A 32 -0.96 10.51 -0.54
N LEU A 33 -2.26 10.22 -0.46
CA LEU A 33 -3.32 11.18 -0.79
C LEU A 33 -3.25 12.43 0.11
N GLN A 34 -3.08 12.24 1.43
CA GLN A 34 -2.91 13.35 2.37
C GLN A 34 -1.65 14.15 2.06
N ALA A 35 -0.54 13.48 1.71
CA ALA A 35 0.69 14.15 1.30
C ALA A 35 0.50 14.95 0.01
N CYS A 36 -0.28 14.45 -0.96
CA CYS A 36 -0.67 15.20 -2.15
C CYS A 36 -1.45 16.47 -1.80
N ASP A 37 -2.43 16.37 -0.90
CA ASP A 37 -3.23 17.52 -0.47
C ASP A 37 -2.39 18.54 0.31
N MET A 38 -1.51 18.10 1.20
CA MET A 38 -0.62 19.03 1.93
C MET A 38 0.38 19.73 1.01
N LYS A 39 0.98 19.00 0.07
CA LYS A 39 1.95 19.58 -0.88
C LYS A 39 1.31 20.60 -1.81
N THR A 40 0.04 20.42 -2.16
CA THR A 40 -0.66 21.30 -3.09
C THR A 40 -1.25 22.53 -2.41
N GLN A 41 -1.53 22.46 -1.09
CA GLN A 41 -1.93 23.63 -0.30
C GLN A 41 -0.88 24.74 -0.24
N GLN A 42 0.41 24.39 -0.36
CA GLN A 42 1.51 25.36 -0.34
C GLN A 42 1.81 25.95 -1.73
N LEU A 43 1.08 25.53 -2.77
CA LEU A 43 1.31 25.99 -4.13
C LEU A 43 0.34 27.13 -4.53
N PRO A 44 0.78 28.03 -5.43
CA PRO A 44 -0.11 28.99 -6.07
C PRO A 44 -1.29 28.31 -6.77
N GLU A 45 -2.47 28.93 -6.71
CA GLU A 45 -3.73 28.40 -7.29
C GLU A 45 -3.59 27.96 -8.75
N GLU A 46 -2.79 28.68 -9.55
CA GLU A 46 -2.54 28.38 -10.98
C GLU A 46 -1.97 26.98 -11.22
N ILE A 47 -1.08 26.50 -10.35
CA ILE A 47 -0.42 25.18 -10.53
C ILE A 47 -0.98 24.13 -9.58
N LYS A 48 -1.75 24.55 -8.57
CA LYS A 48 -2.33 23.70 -7.54
C LYS A 48 -3.22 22.61 -8.13
N ALA A 49 -4.11 22.96 -9.06
CA ALA A 49 -5.01 21.99 -9.70
C ALA A 49 -4.23 20.94 -10.51
N GLN A 50 -3.29 21.38 -11.35
CA GLN A 50 -2.46 20.48 -12.17
C GLN A 50 -1.57 19.56 -11.32
N LYS A 51 -0.94 20.11 -10.27
CA LYS A 51 -0.08 19.33 -9.36
C LYS A 51 -0.89 18.38 -8.50
N LYS A 52 -2.09 18.77 -8.06
CA LYS A 52 -3.00 17.89 -7.33
C LYS A 52 -3.47 16.73 -8.20
N GLN A 53 -3.92 17.01 -9.42
CA GLN A 53 -4.35 15.97 -10.36
C GLN A 53 -3.21 15.00 -10.70
N SER A 54 -2.02 15.52 -10.99
CA SER A 54 -0.84 14.67 -11.27
C SER A 54 -0.47 13.80 -10.08
N CYS A 55 -0.51 14.35 -8.86
CA CYS A 55 -0.22 13.59 -7.64
C CYS A 55 -1.28 12.50 -7.38
N GLN A 56 -2.57 12.83 -7.49
CA GLN A 56 -3.67 11.89 -7.33
C GLN A 56 -3.60 10.76 -8.36
N CYS A 57 -3.31 11.08 -9.63
CA CYS A 57 -3.15 10.07 -10.67
C CYS A 57 -2.07 9.05 -10.30
N VAL A 58 -0.91 9.50 -9.80
CA VAL A 58 0.18 8.58 -9.42
C VAL A 58 -0.24 7.70 -8.25
N VAL A 59 -0.95 8.26 -7.27
CA VAL A 59 -1.48 7.48 -6.14
C VAL A 59 -2.48 6.44 -6.63
N GLU A 60 -3.39 6.80 -7.52
CA GLU A 60 -4.40 5.86 -8.04
C GLU A 60 -3.79 4.75 -8.91
N ASN A 61 -2.69 5.03 -9.61
CA ASN A 61 -1.98 4.05 -10.44
C ASN A 61 -0.86 3.31 -9.68
N THR A 62 -0.65 3.58 -8.39
CA THR A 62 0.32 2.86 -7.59
C THR A 62 -0.29 1.56 -7.08
N ASP A 63 0.35 0.43 -7.39
CA ASP A 63 0.03 -0.86 -6.81
C ASP A 63 0.57 -0.93 -5.36
N TYR A 64 -0.27 -0.52 -4.40
CA TYR A 64 0.11 -0.44 -2.99
C TYR A 64 0.31 -1.81 -2.34
N GLU A 65 -0.37 -2.85 -2.80
CA GLU A 65 -0.19 -4.20 -2.28
C GLU A 65 1.22 -4.70 -2.66
N ALA A 66 1.57 -4.59 -3.94
CA ALA A 66 2.91 -4.94 -4.40
C ALA A 66 4.00 -4.04 -3.79
N LEU A 67 3.68 -2.75 -3.54
CA LEU A 67 4.61 -1.82 -2.92
C LEU A 67 4.88 -2.17 -1.45
N VAL A 68 3.86 -2.51 -0.69
CA VAL A 68 3.99 -2.97 0.71
C VAL A 68 4.83 -4.25 0.76
N GLU A 69 4.53 -5.22 -0.10
CA GLU A 69 5.27 -6.47 -0.17
C GLU A 69 6.75 -6.25 -0.53
N ALA A 70 7.02 -5.43 -1.56
CA ALA A 70 8.38 -5.10 -1.97
C ALA A 70 9.16 -4.40 -0.85
N ASN A 71 8.53 -3.49 -0.09
CA ASN A 71 9.15 -2.85 1.07
C ASN A 71 9.45 -3.85 2.19
N LYS A 72 8.53 -4.77 2.49
CA LYS A 72 8.73 -5.81 3.52
C LYS A 72 9.87 -6.75 3.15
N ASN A 73 10.01 -7.06 1.86
CA ASN A 73 11.05 -7.94 1.34
C ASN A 73 12.39 -7.22 1.09
N GLY A 74 12.46 -5.89 1.28
CA GLY A 74 13.64 -5.09 0.97
C GLY A 74 13.98 -5.01 -0.52
N ASP A 75 13.02 -5.30 -1.40
CA ASP A 75 13.20 -5.28 -2.85
C ASP A 75 13.09 -3.85 -3.39
N HIS A 76 14.18 -3.11 -3.27
CA HIS A 76 14.26 -1.74 -3.74
C HIS A 76 14.08 -1.63 -5.27
N ALA A 77 14.47 -2.63 -6.04
CA ALA A 77 14.28 -2.62 -7.49
C ALA A 77 12.79 -2.65 -7.83
N LYS A 78 12.04 -3.53 -7.16
CA LYS A 78 10.59 -3.63 -7.35
C LYS A 78 9.85 -2.38 -6.89
N VAL A 79 10.27 -1.79 -5.76
CA VAL A 79 9.72 -0.50 -5.29
C VAL A 79 9.88 0.60 -6.36
N GLN A 80 11.05 0.69 -6.99
CA GLN A 80 11.28 1.69 -8.05
C GLN A 80 10.48 1.39 -9.32
N GLU A 81 10.37 0.11 -9.71
CA GLU A 81 9.56 -0.32 -10.85
C GLU A 81 8.09 0.10 -10.66
N ILE A 82 7.50 -0.19 -9.50
CA ILE A 82 6.09 0.13 -9.20
C ILE A 82 5.86 1.65 -9.26
N LYS A 83 6.72 2.42 -8.59
CA LYS A 83 6.63 3.89 -8.60
C LYS A 83 6.88 4.48 -9.98
N GLY A 84 7.76 3.86 -10.77
CA GLY A 84 8.05 4.23 -12.15
C GLY A 84 6.82 4.07 -13.03
N LYS A 85 6.21 2.88 -13.02
CA LYS A 85 4.99 2.56 -13.78
C LYS A 85 3.84 3.50 -13.44
N ALA A 86 3.61 3.75 -12.15
CA ALA A 86 2.57 4.68 -11.71
C ALA A 86 2.79 6.11 -12.23
N ARG A 87 4.05 6.56 -12.30
CA ARG A 87 4.40 7.88 -12.86
C ARG A 87 4.27 7.91 -14.37
N GLU A 88 4.66 6.85 -15.06
CA GLU A 88 4.55 6.74 -16.52
C GLU A 88 3.09 6.78 -16.97
N ALA A 89 2.20 6.04 -16.29
CA ALA A 89 0.76 6.07 -16.54
C ALA A 89 0.15 7.48 -16.47
N CYS A 90 0.75 8.36 -15.67
CA CYS A 90 0.29 9.74 -15.46
C CYS A 90 1.05 10.81 -16.25
N LYS A 91 2.11 10.42 -17.00
CA LYS A 91 2.80 11.32 -17.94
C LYS A 91 2.11 11.36 -19.31
N GLU A 92 1.30 10.34 -19.61
CA GLU A 92 0.51 10.24 -20.84
C GLU A 92 -0.96 10.71 -20.67
N ALA A 93 -1.32 11.23 -19.49
CA ALA A 93 -2.68 11.67 -19.13
C ALA A 93 -2.87 13.19 -19.25
#